data_AF-A0A838UST1-F1
#
_entry.id   AF-A0A838UST1-F1
#
_cell.length_a   1.000
_cell.length_b   1.000
_cell.length_c   1.000
_cell.angle_alpha   90.00
_cell.angle_beta   90.00
_cell.angle_gamma   90.00
#
_symmetry.space_group_name_H-M   'P 1'
#
loop_
_entity.id
_entity.type
_entity.pdbx_description
1 polymer ?
#
loop_
_entity_poly.entity_id
_entity_poly.type
_entity_poly.pdbx_seq_one_letter_code
_entity_poly.pdbx_strand_id
1 'polypeptide(L)'
;MQPHMDPQPPYSPAPSDEPLMAHPIPQFGNGVDPAPAEPPKRRNPFAAITALVLAIALIGGFGTTLYLHSHAAPHPVDGDPAQAVRILNHVGQSNLRDTSFTLTGTSNIAFVLQGKPQTTSTTLNGTGVITKSPARVHITLRSSVVGLGVGGSEIEEIIDENAVYLKEPFLTKDVTKPWLKLDVKGMAGSTSGLTGSNYLDFSQLQQQQVIGEDIINGKKAWHVHATLGSILASATPGVSATFTAIAQNLNANITYSEDIWIFEDSYYPAKISLAESANFASAISTATPNPTGASSFRIDETVQFTGWNTGVTIPLPPPSEISSGFGNP
;
A
#
# COMPACT_ATOMS: atom_id res chain seq x y z
N MET A 1 50.80 -45.42 -22.35
CA MET A 1 49.79 -44.64 -23.09
C MET A 1 48.82 -45.64 -23.71
N GLN A 2 47.74 -45.93 -22.99
CA GLN A 2 46.63 -46.78 -23.44
C GLN A 2 45.45 -45.85 -23.79
N PRO A 3 44.69 -46.12 -24.86
CA PRO A 3 43.56 -45.28 -25.22
C PRO A 3 42.37 -45.57 -24.30
N HIS A 4 41.85 -44.51 -23.70
CA HIS A 4 40.60 -44.50 -22.95
C HIS A 4 39.44 -44.71 -23.94
N MET A 5 38.71 -45.81 -23.80
CA MET A 5 37.44 -46.01 -24.52
C MET A 5 36.30 -45.43 -23.68
N ASP A 6 35.43 -44.66 -24.32
CA ASP A 6 34.19 -44.16 -23.74
C ASP A 6 33.12 -45.27 -23.67
N PRO A 7 32.29 -45.30 -22.62
CA PRO A 7 31.22 -46.30 -22.47
C PRO A 7 30.07 -46.03 -23.45
N GLN A 8 29.63 -47.07 -24.16
CA GLN A 8 28.45 -47.03 -25.02
C GLN A 8 27.16 -46.79 -24.20
N PRO A 9 26.18 -46.04 -24.76
CA PRO A 9 24.86 -45.90 -24.16
C PRO A 9 24.05 -47.22 -24.25
N PRO A 10 23.13 -47.47 -23.30
CA PRO A 10 22.35 -48.70 -23.27
C PRO A 10 21.34 -48.79 -24.43
N TYR A 11 21.22 -50.01 -24.95
CA TYR A 11 20.27 -50.47 -25.96
C TYR A 11 18.81 -50.15 -25.57
N SER A 12 18.08 -49.45 -26.45
CA SER A 12 16.61 -49.37 -26.38
C SER A 12 15.98 -50.61 -27.00
N PRO A 13 15.13 -51.37 -26.29
CA PRO A 13 14.37 -52.45 -26.89
C PRO A 13 13.26 -51.91 -27.82
N ALA A 14 13.05 -52.62 -28.92
CA ALA A 14 12.00 -52.37 -29.90
C ALA A 14 10.60 -52.49 -29.28
N PRO A 15 9.60 -51.72 -29.77
CA PRO A 15 8.23 -51.79 -29.28
C PRO A 15 7.59 -53.14 -29.63
N SER A 16 7.03 -53.79 -28.62
CA SER A 16 6.22 -54.99 -28.74
C SER A 16 4.87 -54.68 -29.37
N ASP A 17 4.49 -55.49 -30.36
CA ASP A 17 3.15 -55.54 -30.95
C ASP A 17 2.09 -55.84 -29.88
N GLU A 18 1.30 -54.84 -29.52
CA GLU A 18 0.07 -55.03 -28.76
C GLU A 18 -1.06 -55.54 -29.67
N PRO A 19 -1.83 -56.56 -29.25
CA PRO A 19 -2.99 -57.02 -29.99
C PRO A 19 -4.10 -55.97 -29.97
N LEU A 20 -4.64 -55.67 -31.16
CA LEU A 20 -5.85 -54.89 -31.39
C LEU A 20 -7.02 -55.38 -30.52
N MET A 21 -7.20 -54.74 -29.36
CA MET A 21 -8.43 -54.83 -28.58
C MET A 21 -9.52 -54.08 -29.34
N ALA A 22 -10.52 -54.82 -29.83
CA ALA A 22 -11.72 -54.25 -30.42
C ALA A 22 -12.40 -53.32 -29.39
N HIS A 23 -12.41 -52.02 -29.68
CA HIS A 23 -13.19 -51.06 -28.91
C HIS A 23 -14.68 -51.44 -29.02
N PRO A 24 -15.42 -51.54 -27.90
CA PRO A 24 -16.86 -51.66 -27.95
C PRO A 24 -17.45 -50.43 -28.64
N ILE A 25 -18.30 -50.67 -29.64
CA ILE A 25 -19.12 -49.65 -30.30
C ILE A 25 -19.89 -48.90 -29.21
N PRO A 26 -19.80 -47.55 -29.12
CA PRO A 26 -20.59 -46.80 -28.17
C PRO A 26 -22.07 -47.07 -28.46
N GLN A 27 -22.77 -47.68 -27.49
CA GLN A 27 -24.22 -47.63 -27.50
C GLN A 27 -24.60 -46.15 -27.42
N PHE A 28 -25.26 -45.65 -28.47
CA PHE A 28 -25.97 -44.38 -28.44
C PHE A 28 -27.08 -44.49 -27.40
N GLY A 29 -26.72 -44.21 -26.15
CA GLY A 29 -27.64 -44.02 -25.06
C GLY A 29 -28.55 -42.85 -25.38
N ASN A 30 -29.86 -43.09 -25.20
CA ASN A 30 -30.92 -42.11 -25.35
C ASN A 30 -30.53 -40.75 -24.73
N GLY A 31 -30.73 -39.69 -25.51
CA GLY A 31 -30.35 -38.32 -25.19
C GLY A 31 -30.70 -37.91 -23.77
N VAL A 32 -29.67 -37.69 -22.97
CA VAL A 32 -29.71 -36.76 -21.85
C VAL A 32 -29.04 -35.51 -22.37
N ASP A 33 -29.83 -34.44 -22.55
CA ASP A 33 -29.29 -33.14 -22.93
C ASP A 33 -28.12 -32.79 -22.00
N PRO A 34 -26.97 -32.30 -22.52
CA PRO A 34 -25.88 -31.86 -21.68
C PRO A 34 -26.44 -30.82 -20.71
N ALA A 35 -26.25 -31.05 -19.41
CA ALA A 35 -26.68 -30.12 -18.38
C ALA A 35 -26.19 -28.72 -18.79
N PRO A 36 -27.08 -27.71 -18.82
CA PRO A 36 -26.71 -26.38 -19.29
C PRO A 36 -25.48 -25.93 -18.52
N ALA A 37 -24.42 -25.57 -19.26
CA ALA A 37 -23.18 -25.11 -18.66
C ALA A 37 -23.53 -24.07 -17.59
N GLU A 38 -23.09 -24.31 -16.35
CA GLU A 38 -23.38 -23.38 -15.26
C GLU A 38 -22.99 -21.97 -15.73
N PRO A 39 -23.93 -20.99 -15.68
CA PRO A 39 -23.62 -19.65 -16.12
C PRO A 39 -22.39 -19.17 -15.36
N PRO A 40 -21.40 -18.54 -16.02
CA PRO A 40 -20.16 -18.14 -15.39
C PRO A 40 -20.50 -17.34 -14.13
N LYS A 41 -20.01 -17.83 -12.98
CA LYS A 41 -20.22 -17.23 -11.65
C LYS A 41 -19.95 -15.73 -11.78
N ARG A 42 -21.00 -14.91 -11.71
CA ARG A 42 -20.88 -13.45 -11.81
C ARG A 42 -19.86 -13.00 -10.75
N ARG A 43 -18.75 -12.41 -11.18
CA ARG A 43 -17.75 -11.81 -10.27
C ARG A 43 -18.49 -10.88 -9.34
N ASN A 44 -18.34 -11.11 -8.03
CA ASN A 44 -19.03 -10.36 -7.01
C ASN A 44 -18.58 -8.89 -7.09
N PRO A 45 -19.43 -7.94 -7.52
CA PRO A 45 -19.05 -6.53 -7.62
C PRO A 45 -18.63 -5.95 -6.27
N PHE A 46 -19.07 -6.56 -5.16
CA PHE A 46 -18.63 -6.22 -3.82
C PHE A 46 -17.14 -6.50 -3.59
N ALA A 47 -16.58 -7.59 -4.13
CA ALA A 47 -15.16 -7.87 -4.01
C ALA A 47 -14.30 -6.83 -4.76
N ALA A 48 -14.79 -6.32 -5.90
CA ALA A 48 -14.10 -5.30 -6.68
C ALA A 48 -14.15 -3.92 -6.01
N ILE A 49 -15.29 -3.54 -5.42
CA ILE A 49 -15.43 -2.28 -4.67
C ILE A 49 -14.62 -2.32 -3.38
N THR A 50 -14.64 -3.44 -2.65
CA THR A 50 -13.82 -3.58 -1.43
C THR A 50 -12.33 -3.63 -1.75
N ALA A 51 -11.91 -4.29 -2.84
CA ALA A 51 -10.52 -4.25 -3.31
C ALA A 51 -10.10 -2.83 -3.75
N LEU A 52 -10.99 -2.06 -4.38
CA LEU A 52 -10.74 -0.67 -4.75
C LEU A 52 -10.64 0.25 -3.53
N VAL A 53 -11.51 0.08 -2.53
CA VAL A 53 -11.45 0.81 -1.26
C VAL A 53 -10.21 0.42 -0.46
N LEU A 54 -9.79 -0.85 -0.50
CA LEU A 54 -8.52 -1.28 0.06
C LEU A 54 -7.34 -0.65 -0.69
N ALA A 55 -7.32 -0.69 -2.02
CA ALA A 55 -6.27 -0.07 -2.83
C ALA A 55 -6.19 1.44 -2.56
N ILE A 56 -7.32 2.13 -2.43
CA ILE A 56 -7.38 3.54 -2.03
C ILE A 56 -6.92 3.75 -0.58
N ALA A 57 -7.21 2.82 0.34
CA ALA A 57 -6.71 2.87 1.71
C ALA A 57 -5.21 2.55 1.82
N LEU A 58 -4.64 1.82 0.86
CA LEU A 58 -3.21 1.49 0.80
C LEU A 58 -2.38 2.60 0.15
N ILE A 59 -2.86 3.12 -0.98
CA ILE A 59 -2.32 4.32 -1.64
C ILE A 59 -2.53 5.55 -0.73
N GLY A 60 -3.65 5.58 0.00
CA GLY A 60 -4.00 6.58 0.99
C GLY A 60 -3.14 6.46 2.25
N GLY A 61 -3.02 5.29 2.86
CA GLY A 61 -2.24 5.09 4.09
C GLY A 61 -0.78 5.48 3.91
N PHE A 62 -0.09 4.98 2.88
CA PHE A 62 1.33 5.28 2.74
C PHE A 62 1.62 6.61 2.02
N GLY A 63 0.93 6.87 0.90
CA GLY A 63 1.15 8.08 0.10
C GLY A 63 0.63 9.36 0.76
N THR A 64 -0.36 9.27 1.65
CA THR A 64 -0.94 10.44 2.34
C THR A 64 -0.24 10.73 3.67
N THR A 65 0.24 9.71 4.38
CA THR A 65 0.97 9.83 5.65
C THR A 65 2.31 10.53 5.49
N LEU A 66 3.02 10.28 4.38
CA LEU A 66 4.31 10.91 4.11
C LEU A 66 4.21 12.27 3.40
N TYR A 67 3.00 12.69 3.01
CA TYR A 67 2.81 13.87 2.16
C TYR A 67 2.24 15.08 2.88
N LEU A 68 1.13 14.94 3.61
CA LEU A 68 0.38 16.14 3.95
C LEU A 68 1.21 16.99 4.92
N HIS A 69 1.12 18.30 4.91
CA HIS A 69 0.17 19.05 5.74
C HIS A 69 0.58 20.55 5.61
N SER A 70 -0.18 21.50 6.13
CA SER A 70 0.15 22.94 6.11
C SER A 70 -0.27 23.61 7.44
N HIS A 71 0.69 24.18 8.19
CA HIS A 71 0.62 25.17 9.27
C HIS A 71 -0.51 25.05 10.32
N ALA A 72 -0.15 24.69 11.56
CA ALA A 72 -0.79 25.30 12.73
C ALA A 72 0.19 25.51 13.90
N ALA A 73 -0.23 26.35 14.83
CA ALA A 73 0.57 26.85 15.94
C ALA A 73 0.80 25.79 17.03
N PRO A 74 1.98 25.76 17.68
CA PRO A 74 2.27 24.81 18.76
C PRO A 74 1.46 25.11 20.03
N HIS A 75 0.93 24.06 20.66
CA HIS A 75 0.42 24.07 22.05
C HIS A 75 1.46 23.45 22.99
N PRO A 76 1.68 24.00 24.22
CA PRO A 76 2.68 23.48 25.15
C PRO A 76 2.14 22.34 26.02
N VAL A 77 2.91 21.24 26.10
CA VAL A 77 2.81 20.13 27.07
C VAL A 77 4.25 19.78 27.51
N ASP A 78 4.46 19.19 28.69
CA ASP A 78 5.68 19.09 29.53
C ASP A 78 7.04 18.57 28.95
N GLY A 79 7.34 18.74 27.65
CA GLY A 79 8.70 18.65 27.08
C GLY A 79 9.01 19.95 26.33
N ASP A 80 10.28 20.33 26.12
CA ASP A 80 10.63 21.55 25.36
C ASP A 80 10.13 21.41 23.91
N PRO A 81 9.00 22.03 23.51
CA PRO A 81 8.46 21.86 22.17
C PRO A 81 9.43 22.46 21.14
N ALA A 82 10.25 23.43 21.56
CA ALA A 82 11.28 23.99 20.72
C ALA A 82 12.39 22.96 20.43
N GLN A 83 12.63 21.97 21.30
CA GLN A 83 13.56 20.87 21.02
C GLN A 83 13.04 19.95 19.92
N ALA A 84 11.78 19.53 20.00
CA ALA A 84 11.17 18.68 18.97
C ALA A 84 11.20 19.36 17.60
N VAL A 85 10.78 20.63 17.53
CA VAL A 85 10.85 21.44 16.30
C VAL A 85 12.28 21.55 15.78
N ARG A 86 13.28 21.78 16.65
CA ARG A 86 14.69 21.82 16.24
C ARG A 86 15.14 20.49 15.62
N ILE A 87 14.86 19.37 16.28
CA ILE A 87 15.22 18.03 15.78
C ILE A 87 14.61 17.79 14.40
N LEU A 88 13.30 18.01 14.26
CA LEU A 88 12.56 17.78 13.02
C LEU A 88 13.04 18.68 11.87
N ASN A 89 13.33 19.96 12.16
CA ASN A 89 13.91 20.88 11.17
C ASN A 89 15.30 20.42 10.68
N HIS A 90 16.12 19.83 11.56
CA HIS A 90 17.42 19.28 11.16
C HIS A 90 17.29 18.07 10.23
N VAL A 91 16.23 17.26 10.38
CA VAL A 91 15.99 16.14 9.44
C VAL A 91 15.76 16.65 8.02
N GLY A 92 14.94 17.70 7.86
CA GLY A 92 14.69 18.34 6.57
C GLY A 92 15.95 18.93 5.93
N GLN A 93 16.89 19.40 6.76
CA GLN A 93 18.19 19.93 6.34
C GLN A 93 19.28 18.85 6.20
N SER A 94 18.98 17.60 6.57
CA SER A 94 19.95 16.53 6.51
C SER A 94 20.35 16.23 5.06
N ASN A 95 21.62 15.87 4.86
CA ASN A 95 22.17 15.47 3.56
C ASN A 95 21.71 14.05 3.14
N LEU A 96 20.53 13.63 3.56
CA LEU A 96 19.97 12.34 3.15
C LEU A 96 19.67 12.38 1.65
N ARG A 97 20.24 11.43 0.91
CA ARG A 97 20.09 11.21 -0.53
C ARG A 97 19.12 10.07 -0.80
N ASP A 98 19.23 9.01 -0.02
CA ASP A 98 18.43 7.80 -0.14
C ASP A 98 18.35 7.05 1.19
N THR A 99 17.30 6.25 1.36
CA THR A 99 17.12 5.35 2.50
C THR A 99 16.28 4.14 2.09
N SER A 100 16.56 2.99 2.67
CA SER A 100 15.71 1.79 2.55
C SER A 100 14.81 1.68 3.78
N PHE A 101 13.66 1.04 3.65
CA PHE A 101 12.77 0.84 4.78
C PHE A 101 12.04 -0.49 4.70
N THR A 102 11.57 -0.93 5.87
CA THR A 102 10.53 -1.95 6.00
C THR A 102 9.26 -1.27 6.47
N LEU A 103 8.12 -1.77 6.00
CA LEU A 103 6.80 -1.34 6.42
C LEU A 103 6.06 -2.53 7.01
N THR A 104 5.37 -2.29 8.11
CA THR A 104 4.33 -3.17 8.63
C THR A 104 3.11 -2.34 8.93
N GLY A 105 1.92 -2.89 8.77
CA GLY A 105 0.70 -2.18 9.09
C GLY A 105 -0.48 -3.10 9.28
N THR A 106 -1.49 -2.61 9.98
CA THR A 106 -2.78 -3.25 10.13
C THR A 106 -3.87 -2.23 9.92
N SER A 107 -4.91 -2.58 9.16
CA SER A 107 -6.13 -1.81 9.09
C SER A 107 -7.31 -2.65 9.54
N ASN A 108 -8.17 -2.08 10.36
CA ASN A 108 -9.39 -2.71 10.85
C ASN A 108 -10.55 -1.80 10.46
N ILE A 109 -11.50 -2.33 9.70
CA ILE A 109 -12.68 -1.58 9.26
C ILE A 109 -13.90 -2.32 9.81
N ALA A 110 -14.71 -1.61 10.58
CA ALA A 110 -16.01 -2.06 11.05
C ALA A 110 -17.10 -1.30 10.29
N PHE A 111 -18.04 -2.03 9.68
CA PHE A 111 -19.15 -1.45 8.94
C PHE A 111 -20.43 -2.29 9.08
N VAL A 112 -21.59 -1.72 8.78
CA VAL A 112 -22.86 -2.47 8.78
C VAL A 112 -23.32 -2.73 7.35
N LEU A 113 -23.47 -4.00 6.99
CA LEU A 113 -23.98 -4.43 5.69
C LEU A 113 -25.30 -5.17 5.87
N GLN A 114 -26.37 -4.69 5.22
CA GLN A 114 -27.73 -5.27 5.32
C GLN A 114 -28.20 -5.44 6.78
N GLY A 115 -27.91 -4.46 7.64
CA GLY A 115 -28.25 -4.48 9.06
C GLY A 115 -27.39 -5.42 9.93
N LYS A 116 -26.35 -6.06 9.36
CA LYS A 116 -25.43 -6.92 10.11
C LYS A 116 -24.05 -6.28 10.24
N PRO A 117 -23.50 -6.15 11.45
CA PRO A 117 -22.11 -5.73 11.65
C PRO A 117 -21.15 -6.66 10.89
N GLN A 118 -20.22 -6.06 10.19
CA GLN A 118 -19.10 -6.70 9.50
C GLN A 118 -17.82 -6.08 10.02
N THR A 119 -16.78 -6.91 10.13
CA THR A 119 -15.43 -6.44 10.40
C THR A 119 -14.51 -7.07 9.37
N THR A 120 -13.59 -6.28 8.84
CA THR A 120 -12.51 -6.74 7.99
C THR A 120 -11.20 -6.25 8.57
N SER A 121 -10.19 -7.11 8.55
CA SER A 121 -8.84 -6.76 8.98
C SER A 121 -7.89 -7.01 7.82
N THR A 122 -7.03 -6.04 7.54
CA THR A 122 -5.96 -6.17 6.56
C THR A 122 -4.64 -6.05 7.29
N THR A 123 -3.71 -6.95 7.00
CA THR A 123 -2.31 -6.79 7.41
C THR A 123 -1.46 -6.48 6.19
N LEU A 124 -0.48 -5.61 6.38
CA LEU A 124 0.43 -5.13 5.37
C LEU A 124 1.84 -5.35 5.84
N ASN A 125 2.68 -5.91 4.98
CA ASN A 125 4.10 -6.02 5.21
C ASN A 125 4.81 -5.70 3.92
N GLY A 126 5.88 -4.92 3.97
CA GLY A 126 6.58 -4.54 2.76
C GLY A 126 7.98 -4.02 3.00
N THR A 127 8.64 -3.74 1.90
CA THR A 127 9.95 -3.12 1.86
C THR A 127 9.93 -2.03 0.81
N GLY A 128 10.73 -0.99 1.01
CA GLY A 128 10.86 0.03 0.00
C GLY A 128 12.15 0.83 0.09
N VAL A 129 12.29 1.74 -0.85
CA VAL A 129 13.41 2.65 -1.00
C VAL A 129 12.86 4.04 -1.30
N ILE A 130 13.50 5.06 -0.75
CA ILE A 130 13.24 6.48 -1.03
C ILE A 130 14.52 7.08 -1.59
N THR A 131 14.42 7.89 -2.64
CA THR A 131 15.52 8.71 -3.18
C THR A 131 15.08 10.17 -3.30
N LYS A 132 15.97 11.13 -3.01
CA LYS A 132 15.70 12.57 -3.16
C LYS A 132 16.00 13.11 -4.56
N SER A 133 16.92 12.51 -5.31
CA SER A 133 17.32 12.98 -6.64
C SER A 133 17.63 11.83 -7.61
N PRO A 134 16.75 11.51 -8.57
CA PRO A 134 15.37 12.03 -8.67
C PRO A 134 14.55 11.64 -7.44
N ALA A 135 13.54 12.47 -7.13
CA ALA A 135 12.64 12.28 -6.01
C ALA A 135 11.69 11.11 -6.30
N ARG A 136 11.93 9.94 -5.70
CA ARG A 136 11.14 8.72 -5.95
C ARG A 136 10.96 7.88 -4.70
N VAL A 137 9.91 7.08 -4.72
CA VAL A 137 9.67 5.99 -3.77
C VAL A 137 9.36 4.72 -4.54
N HIS A 138 9.92 3.60 -4.12
CA HIS A 138 9.61 2.27 -4.65
C HIS A 138 9.29 1.36 -3.48
N ILE A 139 8.14 0.73 -3.53
CA ILE A 139 7.62 -0.11 -2.45
C ILE A 139 7.14 -1.41 -3.05
N THR A 140 7.40 -2.50 -2.32
CA THR A 140 6.74 -3.78 -2.53
C THR A 140 5.98 -4.12 -1.26
N LEU A 141 4.66 -4.22 -1.37
CA LEU A 141 3.74 -4.51 -0.30
C LEU A 141 3.15 -5.90 -0.49
N ARG A 142 2.98 -6.63 0.60
CA ARG A 142 2.19 -7.86 0.67
C ARG A 142 1.03 -7.62 1.59
N SER A 143 -0.17 -7.81 1.09
CA SER A 143 -1.40 -7.65 1.84
C SER A 143 -2.11 -8.98 2.04
N SER A 144 -2.75 -9.12 3.21
CA SER A 144 -3.71 -10.19 3.45
C SER A 144 -4.93 -9.64 4.15
N VAL A 145 -6.10 -9.97 3.62
CA VAL A 145 -7.41 -9.53 4.11
C VAL A 145 -8.11 -10.69 4.80
N VAL A 146 -8.15 -10.62 6.13
CA VAL A 146 -8.89 -11.54 6.98
C VAL A 146 -10.38 -11.19 6.89
N GLY A 147 -11.22 -12.19 6.59
CA GLY A 147 -12.67 -12.05 6.43
C GLY A 147 -13.16 -12.20 4.98
N LEU A 148 -12.30 -11.96 3.99
CA LEU A 148 -12.61 -12.14 2.56
C LEU A 148 -11.90 -13.34 1.91
N GLY A 149 -10.98 -13.98 2.62
CA GLY A 149 -10.20 -15.11 2.08
C GLY A 149 -9.20 -14.69 0.99
N VAL A 150 -8.89 -13.40 0.87
CA VAL A 150 -7.89 -12.86 -0.05
C VAL A 150 -6.58 -12.73 0.73
N GLY A 151 -5.63 -13.63 0.46
CA GLY A 151 -4.33 -13.62 1.13
C GLY A 151 -3.18 -13.55 0.13
N GLY A 152 -2.18 -12.72 0.41
CA GLY A 152 -0.90 -12.75 -0.28
C GLY A 152 -0.87 -12.02 -1.61
N SER A 153 -1.72 -11.01 -1.82
CA SER A 153 -1.54 -10.08 -2.95
C SER A 153 -0.25 -9.30 -2.74
N GLU A 154 0.63 -9.36 -3.73
CA GLU A 154 1.80 -8.51 -3.83
C GLU A 154 1.48 -7.31 -4.71
N ILE A 155 1.78 -6.12 -4.21
CA ILE A 155 1.58 -4.84 -4.87
C ILE A 155 2.95 -4.19 -4.97
N GLU A 156 3.37 -3.84 -6.18
CA GLU A 156 4.55 -3.01 -6.40
C GLU A 156 4.09 -1.60 -6.74
N GLU A 157 4.66 -0.60 -6.09
CA GLU A 157 4.36 0.81 -6.31
C GLU A 157 5.64 1.59 -6.53
N ILE A 158 5.67 2.40 -7.59
CA ILE A 158 6.70 3.42 -7.81
C ILE A 158 6.03 4.78 -7.88
N ILE A 159 6.40 5.67 -6.97
CA ILE A 159 5.92 7.05 -6.93
C ILE A 159 7.04 7.94 -7.48
N ASP A 160 6.75 8.65 -8.55
CA ASP A 160 7.58 9.67 -9.17
C ASP A 160 6.88 11.03 -9.06
N GLU A 161 7.61 12.12 -9.29
CA GLU A 161 7.05 13.48 -9.26
C GLU A 161 5.80 13.67 -10.13
N ASN A 162 5.72 12.93 -11.25
CA ASN A 162 4.66 13.13 -12.24
C ASN A 162 3.62 12.01 -12.30
N ALA A 163 3.93 10.83 -11.76
CA ALA A 163 3.07 9.66 -11.87
C ALA A 163 3.26 8.67 -10.74
N VAL A 164 2.21 7.90 -10.47
CA VAL A 164 2.27 6.66 -9.69
C VAL A 164 2.21 5.49 -10.66
N TYR A 165 3.11 4.52 -10.48
CA TYR A 165 3.12 3.28 -11.24
C TYR A 165 2.75 2.15 -10.29
N LEU A 166 1.71 1.39 -10.62
CA LEU A 166 1.22 0.29 -9.81
C LEU A 166 1.35 -1.00 -10.60
N LYS A 167 1.90 -2.02 -9.97
CA LYS A 167 1.96 -3.38 -10.50
C LYS A 167 1.19 -4.28 -9.56
N GLU A 168 0.02 -4.69 -10.02
CA GLU A 168 -0.87 -5.55 -9.27
C GLU A 168 -1.55 -6.52 -10.24
N PRO A 169 -1.50 -7.85 -10.00
CA PRO A 169 -1.92 -8.85 -11.00
C PRO A 169 -3.36 -8.73 -11.51
N PHE A 170 -4.24 -8.05 -10.78
CA PHE A 170 -5.65 -7.91 -11.15
C PHE A 170 -6.00 -6.54 -11.76
N LEU A 171 -5.10 -5.56 -11.71
CA LEU A 171 -5.33 -4.24 -12.32
C LEU A 171 -5.11 -4.28 -13.83
N THR A 172 -4.22 -5.13 -14.31
CA THR A 172 -3.87 -5.25 -15.73
C THR A 172 -4.31 -6.61 -16.27
N LYS A 173 -5.11 -6.61 -17.34
CA LYS A 173 -5.50 -7.85 -18.05
C LYS A 173 -4.36 -8.37 -18.94
N ASP A 174 -3.44 -7.49 -19.33
CA ASP A 174 -2.30 -7.77 -20.20
C ASP A 174 -1.06 -8.06 -19.36
N VAL A 175 -0.68 -9.34 -19.28
CA VAL A 175 0.50 -9.80 -18.53
C VAL A 175 1.82 -9.25 -19.07
N THR A 176 1.85 -8.76 -20.32
CA THR A 176 3.03 -8.12 -20.92
C THR A 176 3.14 -6.64 -20.54
N LYS A 177 2.06 -6.07 -19.99
CA LYS A 177 1.98 -4.69 -19.50
C LYS A 177 1.53 -4.66 -18.04
N PRO A 178 2.33 -5.24 -17.13
CA PRO A 178 1.94 -5.43 -15.74
C PRO A 178 1.80 -4.11 -14.97
N TRP A 179 2.38 -3.01 -15.45
CA TRP A 179 2.33 -1.71 -14.80
C TRP A 179 1.12 -0.89 -15.28
N LEU A 180 0.38 -0.34 -14.34
CA LEU A 180 -0.59 0.73 -14.55
C LEU A 180 0.08 2.06 -14.21
N LYS A 181 0.03 3.02 -15.14
CA LYS A 181 0.49 4.39 -14.89
C LYS A 181 -0.70 5.29 -14.57
N LEU A 182 -0.62 5.98 -13.44
CA LEU A 182 -1.57 7.00 -13.02
C LEU A 182 -0.86 8.36 -13.08
N ASP A 183 -1.24 9.20 -14.04
CA ASP A 183 -0.68 10.55 -14.15
C ASP A 183 -1.22 11.43 -13.01
N VAL A 184 -0.32 11.95 -12.17
CA VAL A 184 -0.71 12.83 -11.04
C VAL A 184 -0.60 14.31 -11.40
N LYS A 185 0.13 14.67 -12.46
CA LYS A 185 0.34 16.06 -12.91
C LYS A 185 -0.95 16.85 -13.20
N GLY A 186 -2.05 16.16 -13.52
CA GLY A 186 -3.38 16.75 -13.78
C GLY A 186 -4.30 16.80 -12.57
N MET A 187 -3.91 16.19 -11.45
CA MET A 187 -4.61 16.30 -10.17
C MET A 187 -4.20 17.63 -9.51
N ALA A 188 -4.60 18.72 -10.17
CA ALA A 188 -4.18 20.08 -9.90
C ALA A 188 -4.40 20.44 -8.42
N GLY A 189 -3.28 20.60 -7.71
CA GLY A 189 -3.22 20.99 -6.30
C GLY A 189 -2.49 20.00 -5.39
N SER A 190 -2.20 18.76 -5.80
CA SER A 190 -1.94 17.65 -4.85
C SER A 190 -0.65 16.85 -5.04
N THR A 191 0.30 17.27 -5.90
CA THR A 191 1.49 16.42 -6.18
C THR A 191 2.77 16.89 -5.54
N SER A 192 2.79 18.10 -4.98
CA SER A 192 4.01 18.71 -4.45
C SER A 192 4.68 17.91 -3.33
N GLY A 193 4.06 16.85 -2.81
CA GLY A 193 4.70 15.96 -1.85
C GLY A 193 4.22 14.50 -1.86
N LEU A 194 3.60 14.05 -2.94
CA LEU A 194 3.83 12.67 -3.38
C LEU A 194 5.24 12.54 -3.98
N THR A 195 5.90 13.66 -4.29
CA THR A 195 7.29 13.74 -4.69
C THR A 195 8.23 13.24 -3.59
N GLY A 196 9.21 12.40 -3.95
CA GLY A 196 10.25 11.85 -3.07
C GLY A 196 10.97 12.84 -2.14
N SER A 197 10.88 14.15 -2.42
CA SER A 197 11.50 15.22 -1.65
C SER A 197 10.80 15.52 -0.32
N ASN A 198 9.52 15.19 -0.18
CA ASN A 198 8.71 15.63 0.96
C ASN A 198 8.48 14.55 2.03
N TYR A 199 8.89 13.32 1.77
CA TYR A 199 8.73 12.17 2.68
C TYR A 199 9.40 12.38 4.05
N LEU A 200 10.23 13.40 4.21
CA LEU A 200 10.94 13.75 5.45
C LEU A 200 10.80 15.24 5.80
N ASP A 201 9.76 15.88 5.28
CA ASP A 201 9.37 17.23 5.70
C ASP A 201 8.37 17.14 6.86
N PHE A 202 8.87 17.41 8.06
CA PHE A 202 8.08 17.36 9.29
C PHE A 202 7.53 18.74 9.71
N SER A 203 7.61 19.75 8.84
CA SER A 203 7.20 21.13 9.13
C SER A 203 5.72 21.30 9.53
N GLN A 204 4.95 20.22 9.45
CA GLN A 204 3.51 20.24 9.50
C GLN A 204 2.90 19.46 10.65
N LEU A 205 3.75 18.73 11.36
CA LEU A 205 3.40 18.12 12.62
C LEU A 205 2.98 19.20 13.61
N GLN A 206 2.04 18.88 14.48
CA GLN A 206 1.57 19.77 15.53
C GLN A 206 1.80 19.11 16.87
N GLN A 207 1.78 19.95 17.91
CA GLN A 207 1.96 19.48 19.30
C GLN A 207 3.20 18.59 19.44
N GLN A 208 4.29 18.93 18.72
CA GLN A 208 5.47 18.09 18.69
C GLN A 208 6.14 18.13 20.07
N GLN A 209 6.45 16.95 20.60
CA GLN A 209 7.07 16.81 21.90
C GLN A 209 8.12 15.70 21.84
N VAL A 210 9.32 15.97 22.36
CA VAL A 210 10.27 14.89 22.66
C VAL A 210 9.74 14.19 23.91
N ILE A 211 9.33 12.93 23.76
CA ILE A 211 8.76 12.13 24.85
C ILE A 211 9.74 11.11 25.43
N GLY A 212 10.89 10.91 24.79
CA GLY A 212 11.95 10.05 25.32
C GLY A 212 13.15 9.91 24.40
N GLU A 213 14.03 8.98 24.79
CA GLU A 213 15.16 8.49 24.01
C GLU A 213 15.05 6.97 23.94
N ASP A 214 15.38 6.40 22.79
CA ASP A 214 15.38 4.96 22.55
C ASP A 214 16.66 4.50 21.87
N ILE A 215 16.87 3.18 21.85
CA ILE A 215 17.94 2.54 21.06
C ILE A 215 17.30 1.80 19.90
N ILE A 216 17.48 2.32 18.68
CA ILE A 216 16.99 1.70 17.43
C ILE A 216 18.19 1.22 16.63
N ASN A 217 18.21 -0.06 16.24
CA ASN A 217 19.33 -0.67 15.50
C ASN A 217 20.70 -0.43 16.14
N GLY A 218 20.78 -0.42 17.48
CA GLY A 218 22.01 -0.20 18.25
C GLY A 218 22.48 1.26 18.33
N LYS A 219 21.69 2.23 17.84
CA LYS A 219 21.99 3.67 17.90
C LYS A 219 20.95 4.41 18.73
N LYS A 220 21.38 5.47 19.41
CA LYS A 220 20.48 6.35 20.15
C LYS A 220 19.60 7.17 19.20
N ALA A 221 18.34 7.30 19.54
CA ALA A 221 17.37 8.10 18.81
C ALA A 221 16.48 8.88 19.77
N TRP A 222 16.16 10.14 19.42
CA TRP A 222 15.09 10.87 20.06
C TRP A 222 13.74 10.30 19.64
N HIS A 223 12.85 10.08 20.59
CA HIS A 223 11.45 9.73 20.36
C HIS A 223 10.60 11.00 20.43
N VAL A 224 10.11 11.43 19.27
CA VAL A 224 9.23 12.58 19.09
C VAL A 224 7.80 12.09 18.87
N HIS A 225 6.88 12.53 19.71
CA HIS A 225 5.46 12.39 19.49
C HIS A 225 4.92 13.64 18.79
N ALA A 226 3.99 13.47 17.88
CA ALA A 226 3.25 14.55 17.27
C ALA A 226 1.82 14.14 16.95
N THR A 227 0.96 15.13 16.83
CA THR A 227 -0.37 14.96 16.25
C THR A 227 -0.43 15.66 14.91
N LEU A 228 -1.30 15.17 14.04
CA LEU A 228 -1.67 15.90 12.83
C LEU A 228 -2.81 16.85 13.20
N GLY A 229 -2.68 18.12 12.84
CA GLY A 229 -3.82 19.03 12.87
C GLY A 229 -4.93 18.52 11.97
N SER A 230 -6.16 19.02 12.16
CA SER A 230 -7.33 18.51 11.42
C SER A 230 -7.05 18.44 9.91
N ILE A 231 -6.93 17.23 9.38
CA ILE A 231 -6.63 16.96 7.96
C ILE A 231 -7.64 17.66 7.04
N LEU A 232 -8.86 17.86 7.53
CA LEU A 232 -9.96 18.53 6.83
C LEU A 232 -9.68 20.00 6.45
N ALA A 233 -8.74 20.68 7.13
CA ALA A 233 -8.49 22.11 6.92
C ALA A 233 -7.35 22.40 5.92
N SER A 234 -6.38 21.48 5.79
CA SER A 234 -5.19 21.63 4.92
C SER A 234 -5.15 20.66 3.74
N ALA A 235 -6.19 19.84 3.60
CA ALA A 235 -6.38 18.87 2.54
C ALA A 235 -6.31 19.51 1.13
N THR A 236 -5.22 19.24 0.41
CA THR A 236 -5.03 19.70 -0.98
C THR A 236 -5.87 18.84 -1.97
N PRO A 237 -6.48 19.42 -3.02
CA PRO A 237 -7.73 18.93 -3.65
C PRO A 237 -7.74 17.57 -4.41
N GLY A 238 -6.74 16.69 -4.28
CA GLY A 238 -6.64 15.45 -5.07
C GLY A 238 -6.90 14.17 -4.27
N VAL A 239 -5.89 13.70 -3.55
CA VAL A 239 -5.98 12.47 -2.74
C VAL A 239 -6.75 12.72 -1.45
N SER A 240 -6.44 13.85 -0.80
CA SER A 240 -7.20 14.30 0.34
C SER A 240 -8.64 14.68 -0.04
N ALA A 241 -8.96 15.09 -1.27
CA ALA A 241 -10.35 15.40 -1.62
C ALA A 241 -11.23 14.15 -1.68
N THR A 242 -10.69 12.97 -2.01
CA THR A 242 -11.49 11.73 -1.94
C THR A 242 -11.68 11.32 -0.48
N PHE A 243 -10.62 11.31 0.33
CA PHE A 243 -10.71 11.00 1.76
C PHE A 243 -11.50 12.04 2.56
N THR A 244 -11.33 13.32 2.25
CA THR A 244 -12.01 14.48 2.85
C THR A 244 -13.43 14.58 2.34
N ALA A 245 -13.72 14.34 1.06
CA ALA A 245 -15.11 14.24 0.62
C ALA A 245 -15.78 13.03 1.27
N ILE A 246 -15.12 11.87 1.37
CA ILE A 246 -15.66 10.72 2.11
C ILE A 246 -15.86 11.10 3.58
N ALA A 247 -14.86 11.65 4.27
CA ALA A 247 -14.93 12.02 5.68
C ALA A 247 -15.94 13.14 5.97
N GLN A 248 -16.02 14.17 5.13
CA GLN A 248 -17.01 15.25 5.22
C GLN A 248 -18.41 14.73 4.93
N ASN A 249 -18.59 13.90 3.89
CA ASN A 249 -19.89 13.26 3.61
C ASN A 249 -20.31 12.28 4.71
N LEU A 250 -19.34 11.69 5.43
CA LEU A 250 -19.59 10.76 6.52
C LEU A 250 -19.62 11.43 7.91
N ASN A 251 -19.40 12.75 7.98
CA ASN A 251 -19.25 13.52 9.22
C ASN A 251 -18.28 12.82 10.21
N ALA A 252 -17.16 12.33 9.68
CA ALA A 252 -16.22 11.52 10.43
C ALA A 252 -15.33 12.38 11.33
N ASN A 253 -15.19 11.98 12.59
CA ASN A 253 -14.14 12.51 13.45
C ASN A 253 -12.90 11.64 13.28
N ILE A 254 -11.85 12.21 12.66
CA ILE A 254 -10.60 11.50 12.43
C ILE A 254 -9.56 11.95 13.45
N THR A 255 -8.88 10.97 14.02
CA THR A 255 -7.77 11.15 14.96
C THR A 255 -6.50 10.58 14.35
N TYR A 256 -5.41 11.31 14.52
CA TYR A 256 -4.11 10.98 13.98
C TYR A 256 -3.06 11.18 15.06
N SER A 257 -2.21 10.18 15.22
CA SER A 257 -1.08 10.18 16.12
C SER A 257 0.13 9.64 15.38
N GLU A 258 1.25 10.34 15.50
CA GLU A 258 2.51 9.93 14.89
C GLU A 258 3.63 9.95 15.92
N ASP A 259 4.41 8.87 15.95
CA ASP A 259 5.62 8.73 16.74
C ASP A 259 6.81 8.56 15.80
N ILE A 260 7.84 9.37 15.99
CA ILE A 260 8.98 9.47 15.09
C ILE A 260 10.25 9.30 15.91
N TRP A 261 11.12 8.40 15.46
CA TRP A 261 12.44 8.19 16.04
C TRP A 261 13.51 8.73 15.10
N ILE A 262 14.31 9.68 15.58
CA ILE A 262 15.39 10.34 14.82
C ILE A 262 16.73 10.06 15.48
N PHE A 263 17.72 9.56 14.74
CA PHE A 263 19.06 9.32 15.30
C PHE A 263 19.75 10.59 15.75
N GLU A 264 20.40 10.53 16.92
CA GLU A 264 21.04 11.68 17.55
C GLU A 264 22.27 12.20 16.78
N ASP A 265 23.00 11.31 16.13
CA ASP A 265 24.27 11.60 15.46
C ASP A 265 24.10 12.14 14.04
N SER A 266 23.09 11.64 13.31
CA SER A 266 22.93 11.91 11.88
C SER A 266 21.66 12.69 11.53
N TYR A 267 20.72 12.83 12.47
CA TYR A 267 19.37 13.36 12.20
C TYR A 267 18.65 12.61 11.08
N TYR A 268 18.93 11.31 10.92
CA TYR A 268 18.21 10.47 9.99
C TYR A 268 17.00 9.82 10.67
N PRO A 269 15.88 9.65 9.96
CA PRO A 269 14.75 8.89 10.47
C PRO A 269 15.20 7.44 10.70
N ALA A 270 14.87 6.92 11.87
CA ALA A 270 15.13 5.54 12.27
C ALA A 270 13.84 4.71 12.21
N LYS A 271 12.73 5.28 12.68
CA LYS A 271 11.41 4.65 12.71
C LYS A 271 10.31 5.71 12.68
N ILE A 272 9.19 5.40 12.07
CA ILE A 272 7.93 6.15 12.16
C ILE A 272 6.83 5.16 12.54
N SER A 273 5.95 5.51 13.46
CA SER A 273 4.75 4.76 13.80
C SER A 273 3.55 5.69 13.66
N LEU A 274 2.58 5.29 12.86
CA LEU A 274 1.33 6.01 12.65
C LEU A 274 0.19 5.24 13.29
N ALA A 275 -0.71 5.96 13.96
CA ALA A 275 -2.04 5.47 14.28
C ALA A 275 -3.09 6.47 13.79
N GLU A 276 -3.95 6.02 12.90
CA GLU A 276 -5.10 6.76 12.40
C GLU A 276 -6.38 6.03 12.83
N SER A 277 -7.39 6.77 13.26
CA SER A 277 -8.72 6.19 13.42
C SER A 277 -9.82 7.19 13.13
N ALA A 278 -10.90 6.72 12.53
CA ALA A 278 -12.11 7.51 12.35
C ALA A 278 -13.37 6.74 12.76
N ASN A 279 -14.35 7.49 13.23
CA ASN A 279 -15.71 7.01 13.45
C ASN A 279 -16.66 7.81 12.57
N PHE A 280 -17.58 7.12 11.89
CA PHE A 280 -18.54 7.71 10.97
C PHE A 280 -19.96 7.24 11.30
N ALA A 281 -20.89 8.19 11.25
CA ALA A 281 -22.27 7.98 11.70
C ALA A 281 -23.16 7.29 10.65
N SER A 282 -22.70 7.15 9.40
CA SER A 282 -23.49 6.62 8.29
C SER A 282 -22.90 5.33 7.72
N ALA A 283 -23.76 4.34 7.49
CA ALA A 283 -23.42 3.13 6.76
C ALA A 283 -23.27 3.44 5.26
N ILE A 284 -22.23 2.88 4.63
CA ILE A 284 -22.04 2.88 3.18
C ILE A 284 -23.09 1.93 2.56
N SER A 285 -24.36 2.36 2.53
CA SER A 285 -25.47 1.60 1.94
C SER A 285 -25.98 2.36 0.72
N THR A 286 -25.65 1.84 -0.48
CA THR A 286 -26.16 2.36 -1.75
C THR A 286 -27.59 1.92 -2.06
N ALA A 287 -28.21 1.06 -1.24
CA ALA A 287 -29.47 0.39 -1.59
C ALA A 287 -30.62 0.56 -0.59
N THR A 288 -30.37 1.02 0.64
CA THR A 288 -31.42 1.26 1.63
C THR A 288 -30.99 2.35 2.61
N PRO A 289 -31.73 3.46 2.74
CA PRO A 289 -31.48 4.43 3.79
C PRO A 289 -31.77 3.77 5.12
N ASN A 290 -30.86 3.93 6.08
CA ASN A 290 -30.98 3.47 7.46
C ASN A 290 -30.71 1.97 7.72
N PRO A 291 -29.44 1.66 8.03
CA PRO A 291 -29.15 0.96 9.27
C PRO A 291 -28.44 1.92 10.23
N THR A 292 -29.06 2.16 11.38
CA THR A 292 -28.43 2.77 12.56
C THR A 292 -27.24 1.90 12.99
N GLY A 293 -26.02 2.35 12.69
CA GLY A 293 -24.80 1.69 13.12
C GLY A 293 -23.58 2.54 12.84
N ALA A 294 -22.84 2.88 13.89
CA ALA A 294 -21.54 3.54 13.75
C ALA A 294 -20.60 2.60 12.99
N SER A 295 -19.97 3.13 11.96
CA SER A 295 -18.89 2.45 11.27
C SER A 295 -17.57 3.11 11.69
N SER A 296 -16.49 2.36 11.71
CA SER A 296 -15.19 2.87 12.11
C SER A 296 -14.09 2.26 11.27
N PHE A 297 -12.98 2.98 11.18
CA PHE A 297 -11.74 2.41 10.70
C PHE A 297 -10.61 2.79 11.65
N ARG A 298 -9.62 1.90 11.73
CA ARG A 298 -8.35 2.13 12.40
C ARG A 298 -7.25 1.62 11.50
N ILE A 299 -6.19 2.40 11.35
CA ILE A 299 -4.98 2.05 10.63
C ILE A 299 -3.83 2.25 11.61
N ASP A 300 -2.99 1.24 11.78
CA ASP A 300 -1.73 1.33 12.51
C ASP A 300 -0.62 0.95 11.52
N GLU A 301 0.36 1.81 11.32
CA GLU A 301 1.50 1.56 10.44
C GLU A 301 2.81 1.79 11.18
N THR A 302 3.85 1.06 10.80
CA THR A 302 5.21 1.25 11.29
C THR A 302 6.17 1.12 10.13
N VAL A 303 6.97 2.17 9.93
CA VAL A 303 8.05 2.22 8.96
C VAL A 303 9.37 2.21 9.72
N GLN A 304 10.25 1.27 9.41
CA GLN A 304 11.59 1.22 9.99
C GLN A 304 12.64 1.42 8.91
N PHE A 305 13.43 2.47 9.06
CA PHE A 305 14.43 2.90 8.10
C PHE A 305 15.79 2.24 8.35
N THR A 306 16.49 1.99 7.25
CA THR A 306 17.82 1.36 7.18
C THR A 306 18.57 1.90 5.96
N GLY A 307 19.87 1.63 5.86
CA GLY A 307 20.63 1.89 4.63
C GLY A 307 20.51 3.34 4.11
N TRP A 308 21.07 4.30 4.83
CA TRP A 308 21.06 5.71 4.44
C TRP A 308 22.26 6.05 3.53
N ASN A 309 22.03 6.85 2.49
CA ASN A 309 23.06 7.34 1.56
C ASN A 309 23.88 6.24 0.88
N THR A 310 23.23 5.14 0.52
CA THR A 310 23.85 4.00 -0.15
C THR A 310 24.14 4.27 -1.62
N GLY A 311 23.54 5.31 -2.21
CA GLY A 311 23.62 5.58 -3.64
C GLY A 311 22.66 4.75 -4.49
N VAL A 312 21.64 4.13 -3.85
CA VAL A 312 20.57 3.44 -4.57
C VAL A 312 19.79 4.42 -5.46
N THR A 313 19.30 3.92 -6.58
CA THR A 313 18.45 4.65 -7.52
C THR A 313 17.21 3.83 -7.81
N ILE A 314 16.10 4.51 -8.07
CA ILE A 314 14.81 3.87 -8.39
C ILE A 314 14.56 4.05 -9.89
N PRO A 315 14.63 2.99 -10.71
CA PRO A 315 14.27 3.07 -12.12
C PRO A 315 12.76 3.21 -12.29
N LEU A 316 12.31 3.89 -13.35
CA LEU A 316 10.90 3.83 -13.75
C LEU A 316 10.63 2.52 -14.50
N PRO A 317 9.38 2.03 -14.52
CA PRO A 317 9.00 0.91 -15.35
C PRO A 317 9.31 1.15 -16.84
N PRO A 318 9.73 0.11 -17.59
CA PRO A 318 9.93 0.25 -19.03
C PRO A 318 8.64 0.68 -19.73
N PRO A 319 8.66 1.63 -20.68
CA PRO A 319 7.44 2.07 -21.39
C PRO A 319 6.66 0.94 -22.08
N SER A 320 7.36 -0.11 -22.51
CA SER A 320 6.76 -1.31 -23.10
C SER A 320 5.91 -2.13 -22.12
N GLU A 321 6.17 -2.01 -20.82
CA GLU A 321 5.47 -2.73 -19.75
C GLU A 321 4.32 -1.92 -19.12
N ILE A 322 4.07 -0.70 -19.62
CA ILE A 322 3.03 0.19 -19.10
C ILE A 322 1.73 0.01 -19.91
N SER A 323 0.64 -0.27 -19.20
CA SER A 323 -0.71 -0.32 -19.74
C SER A 323 -1.28 1.09 -19.97
N SER A 324 -2.07 1.25 -21.03
CA SER A 324 -2.59 2.56 -21.48
C SER A 324 -3.83 3.06 -20.71
N GLY A 325 -3.96 2.69 -19.44
CA GLY A 325 -5.07 3.09 -18.57
C GLY A 325 -5.95 1.92 -18.12
N PHE A 326 -6.91 2.19 -17.22
CA PHE A 326 -7.92 1.22 -16.82
C PHE A 326 -8.67 0.77 -18.09
N GLY A 327 -8.40 -0.45 -18.56
CA GLY A 327 -9.19 -1.02 -19.64
C GLY A 327 -10.65 -0.99 -19.20
N ASN A 328 -11.50 -0.30 -19.96
CA ASN A 328 -12.94 -0.29 -19.71
C ASN A 328 -13.37 -1.76 -19.50
N PRO A 329 -13.95 -2.11 -18.33
CA PRO A 329 -14.14 -3.50 -17.94
C PRO A 329 -14.93 -4.31 -18.96
#